data_AF-A0A538LFP6-F1
#
_entry.id   AF-A0A538LFP6-F1
#
_cell.length_a   1.000
_cell.length_b   1.000
_cell.length_c   1.000
_cell.angle_alpha   90.00
_cell.angle_beta   90.00
_cell.angle_gamma   90.00
#
_symmetry.space_group_name_H-M   'P 1'
#
loop_
_entity.id
_entity.type
_entity.pdbx_description
1 polymer ?
#
loop_
_entity_poly.entity_id
_entity_poly.type
_entity_poly.pdbx_seq_one_letter_code
_entity_poly.pdbx_strand_id
1 'polypeptide(L)'
;MLTPLPPSDCQRAREAVSAQLDGELSELGSARLSAHLRECAACAGYAVEAAAISTRLRAAPLERPTTPIELPSRRRTPGVRVAATAAVAAAAALASVTLGDSLSSSHQPGRTATHALTAPSLEQDVVNQHILAMERRLPLDPAIRVGRIVVL
;
A
#
# COMPACT_ATOMS: atom_id res chain seq x y z
N MET A 1 -0.63 -21.72 -11.69
CA MET A 1 -0.50 -20.40 -12.35
C MET A 1 -1.70 -20.24 -13.27
N LEU A 2 -2.70 -19.43 -12.89
CA LEU A 2 -3.85 -19.17 -13.76
C LEU A 2 -3.44 -18.05 -14.73
N THR A 3 -3.45 -18.32 -16.03
CA THR A 3 -3.21 -17.28 -17.04
C THR A 3 -4.45 -16.40 -17.13
N PRO A 4 -4.36 -15.09 -16.82
CA PRO A 4 -5.53 -14.21 -16.92
C PRO A 4 -5.92 -14.05 -18.40
N LEU A 5 -7.18 -14.33 -18.71
CA LEU A 5 -7.76 -14.02 -20.02
C LEU A 5 -8.08 -12.52 -20.08
N PRO A 6 -7.87 -11.87 -21.24
CA PRO A 6 -8.23 -10.47 -21.39
C PRO A 6 -9.74 -10.28 -21.16
N PRO A 7 -10.16 -9.21 -20.46
CA PRO A 7 -11.57 -8.97 -20.20
C PRO A 7 -12.31 -8.69 -21.51
N SER A 8 -13.50 -9.27 -21.65
CA SER A 8 -14.39 -8.94 -22.76
C SER A 8 -14.80 -7.47 -22.76
N ASP A 9 -15.24 -6.93 -23.89
CA ASP A 9 -15.71 -5.54 -23.96
C ASP A 9 -16.89 -5.26 -23.02
N CYS A 10 -17.79 -6.23 -22.86
CA CYS A 10 -18.88 -6.13 -21.89
C CYS A 10 -18.35 -6.09 -20.44
N GLN A 11 -17.32 -6.88 -20.13
CA GLN A 11 -16.70 -6.84 -18.80
C GLN A 11 -16.07 -5.47 -18.54
N ARG A 12 -15.30 -4.95 -19.50
CA ARG A 12 -14.72 -3.59 -19.42
C ARG A 12 -15.78 -2.51 -19.28
N ALA A 13 -16.91 -2.65 -19.97
CA ALA A 13 -18.03 -1.72 -19.85
C ALA A 13 -18.65 -1.76 -18.45
N ARG A 14 -18.83 -2.95 -17.86
CA ARG A 14 -19.35 -3.08 -16.48
C ARG A 14 -18.37 -2.50 -15.44
N GLU A 15 -17.07 -2.71 -15.61
CA GLU A 15 -16.03 -2.07 -14.79
C GLU A 15 -16.10 -0.55 -14.94
N ALA A 16 -16.26 -0.03 -16.16
CA ALA A 16 -16.41 1.41 -16.41
C ALA A 16 -17.70 1.99 -15.82
N VAL A 17 -18.81 1.24 -15.81
CA VAL A 17 -20.05 1.63 -15.10
C VAL A 17 -19.77 1.81 -13.61
N SER A 18 -19.06 0.85 -12.97
CA SER A 18 -18.67 0.97 -11.56
C SER A 18 -17.85 2.23 -11.32
N ALA A 19 -16.79 2.43 -12.11
CA ALA A 19 -15.95 3.63 -12.00
C ALA A 19 -16.74 4.92 -12.23
N GLN A 20 -17.73 4.94 -13.14
CA GLN A 20 -18.58 6.10 -13.36
C GLN A 20 -19.46 6.41 -12.14
N LEU A 21 -20.03 5.39 -11.49
CA LEU A 21 -20.84 5.55 -10.29
C LEU A 21 -20.07 6.13 -9.11
N ASP A 22 -18.76 5.89 -9.06
CA ASP A 22 -17.85 6.39 -8.03
C ASP A 22 -17.17 7.71 -8.43
N GLY A 23 -17.43 8.22 -9.64
CA GLY A 23 -16.86 9.48 -10.14
C GLY A 23 -15.38 9.36 -10.57
N GLU A 24 -14.90 8.14 -10.79
CA GLU A 24 -13.50 7.84 -11.12
C GLU A 24 -13.27 7.63 -12.63
N LEU A 25 -14.33 7.62 -13.44
CA LEU A 25 -14.22 7.39 -14.88
C LEU A 25 -13.75 8.66 -15.61
N SER A 26 -12.67 8.55 -16.37
CA SER A 26 -12.16 9.64 -17.21
C SER A 26 -13.13 10.03 -18.35
N GLU A 27 -12.93 11.20 -18.97
CA GLU A 27 -13.73 11.66 -20.11
C GLU A 27 -13.69 10.69 -21.29
N LEU A 28 -12.49 10.22 -21.65
CA LEU A 28 -12.31 9.21 -22.69
C LEU A 28 -13.01 7.88 -22.31
N GLY A 29 -12.93 7.49 -21.04
CA GLY A 29 -13.66 6.33 -20.52
C GLY A 29 -15.17 6.50 -20.66
N SER A 30 -15.70 7.67 -20.32
CA SER A 30 -17.11 8.02 -20.42
C SER A 30 -17.61 7.99 -21.87
N ALA A 31 -16.83 8.53 -22.82
CA ALA A 31 -17.15 8.47 -24.25
C ALA A 31 -17.20 7.03 -24.77
N ARG A 32 -16.23 6.19 -24.38
CA ARG A 32 -16.18 4.76 -24.76
C ARG A 32 -17.34 3.98 -24.16
N LEU A 33 -17.64 4.20 -22.87
CA LEU A 33 -18.78 3.57 -22.20
C LEU A 33 -20.09 3.96 -22.91
N SER A 34 -20.28 5.26 -23.18
CA SER A 34 -21.47 5.76 -23.88
C SER A 34 -21.63 5.17 -25.28
N ALA A 35 -20.55 4.90 -26.01
CA ALA A 35 -20.61 4.19 -27.28
C ALA A 35 -21.11 2.75 -27.09
N HIS A 36 -20.51 2.01 -26.16
CA HIS A 36 -20.90 0.62 -25.89
C HIS A 36 -22.36 0.48 -25.41
N LEU A 37 -22.84 1.37 -24.54
CA LEU A 37 -24.21 1.33 -24.03
C LEU A 37 -25.26 1.59 -25.12
N ARG A 38 -24.92 2.28 -26.20
CA ARG A 38 -25.82 2.44 -27.36
C ARG A 38 -25.95 1.16 -28.19
N GLU A 39 -24.96 0.28 -28.13
CA GLU A 39 -24.86 -0.91 -28.97
C GLU A 39 -25.24 -2.19 -28.20
N CYS A 40 -25.07 -2.21 -26.87
CA CYS A 40 -25.32 -3.39 -26.03
C CYS A 40 -26.46 -3.15 -25.02
N ALA A 41 -27.66 -3.67 -25.34
CA ALA A 41 -28.84 -3.57 -24.47
C ALA A 41 -28.63 -4.21 -23.08
N ALA A 42 -27.87 -5.31 -23.00
CA ALA A 42 -27.58 -5.98 -21.73
C ALA A 42 -26.73 -5.10 -20.80
N CYS A 43 -25.73 -4.39 -21.33
CA CYS A 43 -24.92 -3.45 -20.55
C CYS A 43 -25.69 -2.17 -20.21
N ALA A 44 -26.59 -1.71 -21.09
CA ALA A 44 -27.49 -0.59 -20.78
C ALA A 44 -28.43 -0.91 -19.60
N GLY A 45 -29.06 -2.10 -19.60
CA GLY A 45 -29.87 -2.56 -18.48
C GLY A 45 -29.06 -2.68 -17.18
N TYR A 46 -27.87 -3.28 -17.26
CA TYR A 46 -26.96 -3.37 -16.12
C TYR A 46 -26.61 -2.00 -15.53
N ALA A 47 -26.32 -1.00 -16.37
CA ALA A 47 -25.97 0.34 -15.90
C ALA A 47 -27.12 1.00 -15.12
N VAL A 48 -28.36 0.83 -15.58
CA VAL A 48 -29.56 1.31 -14.89
C VAL A 48 -29.75 0.62 -13.54
N GLU A 49 -29.63 -0.71 -13.50
CA GLU A 49 -29.76 -1.50 -12.27
C GLU A 49 -28.68 -1.13 -11.24
N ALA A 50 -27.42 -1.07 -11.67
CA ALA A 50 -26.29 -0.71 -10.82
C ALA A 50 -26.45 0.70 -10.23
N ALA A 51 -26.90 1.67 -11.05
CA ALA A 51 -27.21 3.01 -10.57
C ALA A 51 -28.33 3.02 -9.52
N ALA A 52 -29.43 2.31 -9.79
CA ALA A 52 -30.56 2.24 -8.87
C ALA A 52 -30.17 1.61 -7.50
N ILE A 53 -29.39 0.52 -7.52
CA ILE A 53 -28.88 -0.11 -6.31
C ILE A 53 -27.96 0.84 -5.56
N SER A 54 -27.00 1.45 -6.25
CA SER A 54 -26.03 2.38 -5.67
C SER A 54 -26.72 3.58 -5.00
N THR A 55 -27.70 4.20 -5.68
CA THR A 55 -28.50 5.29 -5.11
C THR A 55 -29.24 4.85 -3.86
N ARG A 56 -29.89 3.67 -3.87
CA ARG A 56 -30.63 3.16 -2.70
C ARG A 56 -29.72 2.90 -1.51
N LEU A 57 -28.55 2.28 -1.74
CA LEU A 57 -27.59 2.00 -0.68
C LEU A 57 -26.99 3.28 -0.09
N ARG A 58 -26.63 4.26 -0.93
CA ARG A 58 -26.07 5.54 -0.47
C ARG A 58 -27.07 6.42 0.28
N ALA A 59 -28.36 6.30 -0.06
CA ALA A 59 -29.44 7.01 0.61
C ALA A 59 -29.94 6.32 1.89
N ALA A 60 -29.55 5.05 2.13
CA ALA A 60 -29.98 4.32 3.30
C ALA A 60 -29.38 4.93 4.58
N PRO A 61 -30.13 4.99 5.69
CA PRO A 61 -29.58 5.37 6.99
C PRO A 61 -28.42 4.44 7.38
N LEU A 62 -27.37 5.01 7.97
CA LEU A 62 -26.25 4.22 8.46
C LEU A 62 -26.68 3.32 9.62
N GLU A 63 -26.47 2.01 9.46
CA GLU A 63 -26.68 1.05 10.53
C GLU A 63 -25.56 1.14 11.56
N ARG A 64 -25.92 1.07 12.85
CA ARG A 64 -24.94 1.00 13.94
C ARG A 64 -24.55 -0.46 14.17
N PRO A 65 -23.26 -0.81 14.10
CA PRO A 65 -22.80 -2.14 14.51
C PRO A 65 -23.19 -2.42 15.97
N THR A 66 -23.67 -3.62 16.25
CA THR A 66 -23.97 -4.07 17.63
C THR A 66 -22.71 -4.50 18.39
N THR A 67 -21.64 -4.84 17.65
CA THR A 67 -20.34 -5.16 18.21
C THR A 67 -19.40 -3.96 18.16
N PRO A 68 -18.57 -3.74 19.19
CA PRO A 68 -17.52 -2.74 19.14
C PRO A 68 -16.55 -3.04 18.00
N ILE A 69 -16.25 -2.03 17.18
CA ILE A 69 -15.16 -2.11 16.20
C ILE A 69 -13.89 -1.66 16.92
N GLU A 70 -12.99 -2.61 17.22
CA GLU A 70 -11.67 -2.29 17.76
C GLU A 70 -10.71 -1.93 16.62
N LEU A 71 -10.11 -0.74 16.70
CA LEU A 71 -9.02 -0.35 15.80
C LEU A 71 -7.69 -0.82 16.39
N PRO A 72 -6.77 -1.39 15.58
CA PRO A 72 -5.46 -1.78 16.07
C PRO A 72 -4.70 -0.56 16.62
N SER A 73 -4.33 -0.61 17.90
CA SER A 73 -3.56 0.49 18.50
C SER A 73 -2.14 0.53 17.89
N ARG A 74 -1.81 1.63 17.22
CA ARG A 74 -0.44 1.85 16.75
C ARG A 74 0.43 2.18 17.97
N ARG A 75 1.19 1.19 18.46
CA ARG A 75 2.18 1.41 19.52
C ARG A 75 3.13 2.53 19.06
N ARG A 76 3.02 3.71 19.65
CA ARG A 76 3.99 4.79 19.43
C ARG A 76 5.31 4.31 20.03
N THR A 77 6.33 4.09 19.20
CA THR A 77 7.65 3.72 19.68
C THR A 77 8.23 4.91 20.47
N PRO A 78 8.61 4.74 21.75
CA PRO A 78 9.13 5.84 22.58
C PRO A 78 10.49 6.38 22.08
N GLY A 79 11.15 5.69 21.14
CA GLY A 79 12.49 6.01 20.63
C GLY A 79 12.61 7.36 19.91
N VAL A 80 11.53 7.93 19.38
CA VAL A 80 11.59 9.25 18.71
C VAL A 80 11.92 10.38 19.71
N ARG A 81 11.54 10.24 20.98
CA ARG A 81 11.88 11.24 22.02
C ARG A 81 13.33 11.13 22.49
N VAL A 82 13.90 9.93 22.48
CA VAL A 82 15.29 9.70 22.91
C VAL A 82 16.30 10.16 21.85
N ALA A 83 15.95 10.05 20.56
CA ALA A 83 16.78 10.55 19.48
C ALA A 83 16.95 12.09 19.50
N ALA A 84 15.93 12.83 19.93
CA ALA A 84 15.99 14.29 20.03
C ALA A 84 16.97 14.78 21.10
N THR A 85 17.13 14.05 22.21
CA THR A 85 18.07 14.43 23.30
C THR A 85 19.51 14.07 22.98
N ALA A 86 19.75 12.99 22.25
CA ALA A 86 21.10 12.56 21.87
C ALA A 86 21.77 13.53 20.87
N ALA A 87 20.99 14.13 19.97
CA ALA A 87 21.50 15.10 18.99
C ALA A 87 22.05 16.38 19.64
N VAL A 88 21.45 16.84 20.74
CA VAL A 88 21.90 18.04 21.48
C VAL A 88 23.22 17.77 22.21
N ALA A 89 23.41 16.56 22.75
CA ALA A 89 24.65 16.20 23.46
C ALA A 89 25.84 16.05 22.52
N ALA A 90 25.65 15.51 21.31
CA ALA A 90 26.70 15.33 20.31
C ALA A 90 27.28 16.67 19.79
N ALA A 91 26.46 17.71 19.70
CA ALA A 91 26.90 19.05 19.29
C ALA A 91 27.85 19.71 20.30
N ALA A 92 27.72 19.41 21.60
CA ALA A 92 28.59 19.97 22.64
C ALA A 92 29.98 19.31 22.69
N ALA A 93 30.10 18.04 22.28
CA ALA A 93 31.36 17.30 22.34
C ALA A 93 32.36 17.66 21.22
N LEU A 94 31.87 18.17 20.08
CA LEU A 94 32.72 18.52 18.93
C LEU A 94 33.49 19.85 19.10
N ALA A 95 33.13 20.68 20.09
CA ALA A 95 33.82 21.95 20.34
C ALA A 95 35.18 21.80 21.05
N SER A 96 35.49 20.62 21.60
CA SER A 96 36.66 20.41 22.48
C SER A 96 37.89 19.83 21.78
N VAL A 97 37.78 19.36 20.53
CA VAL A 97 38.80 18.51 19.88
C VAL A 97 39.72 19.28 18.91
N THR A 98 39.40 20.52 18.55
CA THR A 98 40.12 21.26 17.47
C THR A 98 41.48 21.86 17.85
N LEU A 99 42.04 21.53 19.03
CA LEU A 99 43.33 22.07 19.50
C LEU A 99 44.46 21.02 19.67
N GLY A 100 44.21 19.74 19.38
CA GLY A 100 45.12 18.65 19.77
C GLY A 100 45.95 17.95 18.68
N ASP A 101 45.68 18.14 17.38
CA ASP A 101 46.06 17.13 16.37
C ASP A 101 47.30 17.43 15.52
N SER A 102 48.16 18.38 15.91
CA SER A 102 49.36 18.75 15.13
C SER A 102 50.64 17.97 15.47
N LEU A 103 50.59 16.86 16.22
CA LEU A 103 51.80 16.14 16.68
C LEU A 103 51.85 14.62 16.45
N SER A 104 50.95 14.00 15.68
CA SER A 104 51.07 12.56 15.40
C SER A 104 51.19 12.24 13.91
N SER A 105 52.45 12.17 13.47
CA SER A 105 52.84 11.58 12.20
C SER A 105 53.09 10.07 12.36
N SER A 106 52.68 9.32 11.33
CA SER A 106 53.21 8.03 10.89
C SER A 106 52.70 6.72 11.52
N HIS A 107 51.69 6.09 10.87
CA HIS A 107 51.72 4.63 10.67
C HIS A 107 50.85 4.13 9.50
N GLN A 108 51.55 3.63 8.46
CA GLN A 108 51.21 2.59 7.47
C GLN A 108 49.78 2.52 6.84
N PRO A 109 49.65 2.70 5.50
CA PRO A 109 48.44 2.31 4.78
C PRO A 109 48.39 0.79 4.58
N GLY A 110 47.54 0.12 5.36
CA GLY A 110 47.15 -1.26 5.14
C GLY A 110 46.26 -1.38 3.89
N ARG A 111 46.73 -2.17 2.92
CA ARG A 111 46.02 -2.55 1.69
C ARG A 111 44.66 -3.15 2.05
N THR A 112 43.58 -2.41 1.79
CA THR A 112 42.22 -2.93 1.87
C THR A 112 41.86 -3.50 0.50
N ALA A 113 41.64 -4.82 0.46
CA ALA A 113 41.09 -5.51 -0.70
C ALA A 113 39.62 -5.08 -0.87
N THR A 114 39.33 -4.37 -1.95
CA THR A 114 37.98 -3.96 -2.33
C THR A 114 37.24 -5.17 -2.90
N HIS A 115 36.53 -5.91 -2.05
CA HIS A 115 35.44 -6.76 -2.54
C HIS A 115 34.29 -5.82 -2.96
N ALA A 116 34.17 -5.57 -4.26
CA ALA A 116 33.02 -4.91 -4.84
C ALA A 116 31.80 -5.82 -4.69
N LEU A 117 31.08 -5.66 -3.57
CA LEU A 117 29.72 -6.15 -3.45
C LEU A 117 28.89 -5.33 -4.43
N THR A 118 28.35 -5.98 -5.46
CA THR A 118 27.35 -5.40 -6.34
C THR A 118 26.13 -5.06 -5.48
N ALA A 119 26.01 -3.80 -5.08
CA ALA A 119 24.85 -3.33 -4.36
C ALA A 119 23.63 -3.48 -5.29
N PRO A 120 22.54 -4.14 -4.85
CA PRO A 120 21.28 -4.09 -5.59
C PRO A 120 20.86 -2.62 -5.77
N SER A 121 20.20 -2.31 -6.88
CA SER A 121 19.61 -0.98 -7.08
C SER A 121 18.66 -0.66 -5.92
N LEU A 122 18.60 0.61 -5.52
CA LEU A 122 17.73 1.07 -4.42
C LEU A 122 16.28 0.62 -4.60
N GLU A 123 15.79 0.50 -5.84
CA GLU A 123 14.47 -0.03 -6.14
C GLU A 123 14.32 -1.53 -5.80
N GLN A 124 15.32 -2.37 -6.12
CA GLN A 124 15.31 -3.78 -5.76
C GLN A 124 15.32 -3.97 -4.24
N ASP A 125 16.05 -3.12 -3.52
CA ASP A 125 16.13 -3.17 -2.05
C ASP A 125 14.82 -2.76 -1.38
N VAL A 126 14.11 -1.76 -1.92
CA VAL A 126 12.79 -1.36 -1.44
C VAL A 126 11.76 -2.47 -1.68
N VAL A 127 11.78 -3.11 -2.86
CA VAL A 127 10.88 -4.23 -3.17
C VAL A 127 11.14 -5.42 -2.25
N ASN A 128 12.41 -5.80 -2.04
CA ASN A 128 12.77 -6.89 -1.14
C ASN A 128 12.38 -6.61 0.31
N GLN A 129 12.61 -5.38 0.79
CA GLN A 129 12.15 -4.95 2.12
C GLN A 129 10.62 -5.02 2.25
N HIS A 130 9.88 -4.64 1.20
CA HIS A 130 8.42 -4.68 1.20
C HIS A 130 7.88 -6.12 1.24
N ILE A 131 8.45 -7.04 0.45
CA ILE A 131 8.07 -8.46 0.43
C ILE A 131 8.30 -9.09 1.81
N LEU A 132 9.48 -8.87 2.41
CA LEU A 132 9.81 -9.41 3.74
C LEU A 132 8.94 -8.80 4.86
N ALA A 133 8.50 -7.55 4.71
CA ALA A 133 7.57 -6.90 5.64
C ALA A 133 6.15 -7.48 5.56
N MET A 134 5.73 -7.94 4.37
CA MET A 134 4.43 -8.60 4.17
C MET A 134 4.42 -10.01 4.79
N GLU A 135 5.50 -10.79 4.62
CA GLU A 135 5.59 -12.15 5.16
C GLU A 135 5.57 -12.18 6.70
N ARG A 136 6.22 -11.21 7.37
CA ARG A 136 6.19 -11.11 8.85
C ARG A 136 4.83 -10.72 9.42
N ARG A 137 3.88 -10.26 8.61
CA ARG A 137 2.55 -9.82 9.04
C ARG A 137 1.48 -10.90 8.93
N LEU A 138 1.81 -12.08 8.44
CA LEU A 138 0.90 -13.23 8.43
C LEU A 138 1.27 -14.19 9.57
N PRO A 139 0.76 -14.01 10.80
CA PRO A 139 0.58 -15.16 11.67
C PRO A 139 -0.43 -16.08 10.95
N LEU A 140 0.02 -17.26 10.53
CA LEU A 140 -0.89 -18.35 10.18
C LEU A 140 -1.62 -18.71 11.47
N ASP A 141 -2.77 -18.10 11.72
CA ASP A 141 -3.63 -18.45 12.82
C ASP A 141 -4.28 -19.81 12.48
N PRO A 142 -3.95 -20.90 13.19
CA PRO A 142 -4.57 -22.21 12.95
C PRO A 142 -6.07 -22.22 13.32
N ALA A 143 -6.61 -21.13 13.88
CA ALA A 143 -8.00 -21.01 14.29
C ALA A 143 -8.96 -20.50 13.18
N ILE A 144 -8.51 -20.23 11.95
CA ILE A 144 -9.40 -19.89 10.83
C ILE A 144 -10.19 -21.15 10.41
N ARG A 145 -11.27 -21.45 11.14
CA ARG A 145 -12.34 -22.31 10.65
C ARG A 145 -13.13 -21.50 9.65
N VAL A 146 -12.95 -21.81 8.36
CA VAL A 146 -13.85 -21.35 7.30
C VAL A 146 -15.25 -21.83 7.68
N GLY A 147 -16.11 -20.88 8.06
CA GLY A 147 -17.49 -21.12 8.41
C GLY A 147 -18.22 -21.79 7.24
N ARG A 148 -18.98 -22.83 7.56
CA ARG A 148 -19.78 -23.60 6.61
C ARG A 148 -20.82 -22.67 5.97
N ILE A 149 -20.73 -22.48 4.66
CA ILE A 149 -21.74 -21.77 3.86
C ILE A 149 -23.06 -22.53 4.04
N VAL A 150 -24.04 -21.90 4.68
CA VAL A 150 -25.42 -22.38 4.68
C VAL A 150 -26.03 -21.89 3.37
N VAL A 151 -26.20 -22.82 2.44
CA VAL A 151 -27.06 -22.62 1.27
C VAL A 151 -28.49 -22.88 1.76
N LEU A 152 -29.32 -21.84 1.71
CA LEU A 152 -30.78 -21.93 1.85
C LEU A 152 -31.39 -22.24 0.50
#